data_AF-A0AAD8QLM3-F1
#
_entry.id   AF-A0AAD8QLM3-F1
#
_cell.length_a   1.000
_cell.length_b   1.000
_cell.length_c   1.000
_cell.angle_alpha   90.00
_cell.angle_beta   90.00
_cell.angle_gamma   90.00
#
_symmetry.space_group_name_H-M   'P 1'
#
loop_
_entity.id
_entity.type
_entity.pdbx_description
1 polymer ?
#
loop_
_entity_poly.entity_id
_entity_poly.type
_entity_poly.pdbx_seq_one_letter_code
_entity_poly.pdbx_strand_id
1 'polypeptide(L)'
;MAPQEGWVQWLPFCISQPPGVRTEPSPRANFASAGSGYYDPTSFMLHGISLSQQLDYFKEYTSKLAVVAGSSRARSIVSNSLYIISAGSTDFGLNYINPLLFKTETADQFSAHLIGIFNNTVTVSRPNPN
;
A
#
# COMPACT_ATOMS: atom_id res chain seq x y z
N MET A 1 9.25 28.22 10.64
CA MET A 1 9.28 26.82 11.12
C MET A 1 8.31 26.04 10.24
N ALA A 2 8.80 25.50 9.13
CA ALA A 2 8.01 24.75 8.16
C ALA A 2 8.07 23.26 8.53
N PRO A 3 6.99 22.47 8.42
CA PRO A 3 7.07 21.05 8.63
C PRO A 3 7.92 20.42 7.51
N GLN A 4 8.75 19.47 7.91
CA GLN A 4 9.70 18.75 7.08
C GLN A 4 8.94 17.99 5.98
N GLU A 5 9.07 18.48 4.74
CA GLU A 5 8.64 17.84 3.48
C GLU A 5 9.35 16.49 3.32
N GLY A 6 8.77 15.44 3.90
CA GLY A 6 9.15 14.06 3.69
C GLY A 6 8.39 13.48 2.50
N TRP A 7 8.95 13.65 1.30
CA TRP A 7 8.73 12.82 0.09
C TRP A 7 7.37 12.11 -0.02
N VAL A 8 6.31 12.88 -0.29
CA VAL A 8 5.08 12.37 -0.93
C VAL A 8 5.33 12.29 -2.43
N GLN A 9 6.29 11.45 -2.85
CA GLN A 9 6.39 11.09 -4.25
C GLN A 9 5.39 9.97 -4.49
N TRP A 10 4.45 10.23 -5.41
CA TRP A 10 3.31 9.39 -5.81
C TRP A 10 1.99 9.60 -5.05
N LEU A 11 1.51 10.86 -4.99
CA LEU A 11 0.12 11.02 -5.38
C LEU A 11 0.00 10.50 -6.83
N PRO A 12 -0.96 9.62 -7.17
CA PRO A 12 -1.25 9.35 -8.56
C PRO A 12 -1.43 10.69 -9.27
N PHE A 13 -0.70 10.89 -10.37
CA PHE A 13 -0.76 12.09 -11.22
C PHE A 13 -2.21 12.51 -11.58
N CYS A 14 -3.17 11.59 -11.45
CA CYS A 14 -4.60 11.82 -11.60
C CYS A 14 -5.27 12.65 -10.48
N ILE A 15 -4.65 12.89 -9.33
CA ILE A 15 -5.31 13.55 -8.18
C ILE A 15 -5.14 15.09 -8.18
N SER A 16 -4.20 15.63 -8.95
CA SER A 16 -3.86 17.07 -8.90
C SER A 16 -4.23 17.85 -10.16
N GLN A 17 -5.32 17.52 -10.86
CA GLN A 17 -5.70 18.27 -12.07
C GLN A 17 -6.76 19.34 -11.80
N PRO A 18 -6.58 20.57 -12.32
CA PRO A 18 -7.54 21.64 -12.18
C PRO A 18 -8.87 21.30 -12.89
N PRO A 19 -10.00 21.86 -12.44
CA PRO A 19 -11.30 21.65 -13.07
C PRO A 19 -11.24 21.98 -14.57
N GLY A 20 -11.62 21.03 -15.43
CA GLY A 20 -11.78 21.25 -16.88
C GLY A 20 -10.73 20.60 -17.79
N VAL A 21 -9.67 20.00 -17.25
CA VAL A 21 -8.69 19.25 -18.06
C VAL A 21 -9.08 17.77 -18.09
N ARG A 22 -9.59 17.30 -19.24
CA ARG A 22 -9.76 15.86 -19.51
C ARG A 22 -8.46 15.30 -20.07
N THR A 23 -7.64 14.71 -19.22
CA THR A 23 -6.59 13.79 -19.64
C THR A 23 -7.07 12.35 -19.41
N GLU A 24 -6.72 11.46 -20.34
CA GLU A 24 -6.96 10.02 -20.18
C GLU A 24 -6.35 9.52 -18.86
N PRO A 25 -7.00 8.58 -18.14
CA PRO A 25 -6.45 8.04 -16.90
C PRO A 25 -5.02 7.53 -17.10
N SER A 26 -4.10 7.95 -16.23
CA SER A 26 -2.71 7.47 -16.27
C SER A 26 -2.71 5.94 -16.16
N PRO A 27 -2.03 5.22 -17.09
CA PRO A 27 -2.01 3.76 -17.12
C PRO A 27 -1.22 3.12 -15.96
N ARG A 28 -0.63 3.93 -15.06
CA ARG A 28 0.15 3.46 -13.91
C ARG A 28 -0.17 4.29 -12.65
N ALA A 29 -0.29 3.59 -11.53
CA ALA A 29 -0.44 4.18 -10.19
C ALA A 29 0.52 3.45 -9.22
N ASN A 30 1.10 4.18 -8.27
CA ASN A 30 1.96 3.64 -7.22
C ASN A 30 1.48 4.17 -5.87
N PHE A 31 1.27 3.26 -4.92
CA PHE A 31 0.86 3.58 -3.55
C PHE A 31 1.91 3.14 -2.52
N ALA A 32 3.02 2.55 -2.96
CA ALA A 32 4.06 2.04 -2.07
C ALA A 32 4.75 3.17 -1.31
N SER A 33 5.04 2.94 -0.03
CA SER A 33 5.73 3.89 0.84
C SER A 33 6.95 3.23 1.48
N ALA A 34 8.07 3.96 1.51
CA ALA A 34 9.25 3.51 2.22
C ALA A 34 8.92 3.38 3.72
N GLY A 35 9.39 2.29 4.33
CA GLY A 35 9.09 2.03 5.73
C GLY A 35 7.75 1.30 5.97
N SER A 36 7.03 0.91 4.91
CA SER A 36 5.81 0.14 5.09
C SER A 36 6.07 -1.35 5.34
N GLY A 37 5.32 -1.93 6.26
CA GLY A 37 5.33 -3.36 6.58
C GLY A 37 3.92 -3.95 6.68
N TYR A 38 3.86 -5.25 6.97
CA TYR A 38 2.63 -5.91 7.42
C TYR A 38 2.23 -5.42 8.82
N TYR A 39 3.20 -5.09 9.68
CA TYR A 39 2.94 -4.55 11.00
C TYR A 39 2.86 -3.03 10.96
N ASP A 40 1.64 -2.49 10.92
CA ASP A 40 1.36 -1.05 10.80
C ASP A 40 2.14 -0.17 11.80
N PRO A 41 2.35 -0.56 13.08
CA PRO A 41 3.15 0.24 14.01
C PRO A 41 4.60 0.47 13.57
N THR A 42 5.22 -0.46 12.84
CA THR A 42 6.55 -0.24 12.23
C THR A 42 6.53 0.97 11.31
N SER A 43 5.49 1.06 10.48
CA SER A 43 5.33 2.14 9.50
C SER A 43 5.12 3.47 10.20
N PHE A 44 4.30 3.49 11.25
CA PHE A 44 4.04 4.69 12.04
C PHE A 44 5.30 5.23 12.72
N MET A 45 6.15 4.37 13.28
CA MET A 45 7.42 4.76 13.89
C MET A 45 8.39 5.40 12.89
N LEU A 46 8.30 5.03 11.62
CA LEU A 46 9.10 5.60 10.54
C LEU A 46 8.44 6.80 9.87
N HIS A 47 7.27 7.23 10.36
CA HIS A 47 6.42 8.22 9.69
C HIS A 47 6.08 7.84 8.24
N GLY A 48 6.05 6.53 7.95
CA GLY A 48 5.66 5.97 6.67
C GLY A 48 4.16 5.68 6.59
N ILE A 49 3.66 5.45 5.36
CA ILE A 49 2.27 5.08 5.10
C ILE A 49 2.16 3.55 5.23
N SER A 50 1.31 3.09 6.15
CA SER A 50 1.15 1.65 6.42
C SER A 50 0.53 0.91 5.23
N LEU A 51 0.77 -0.40 5.10
CA LEU A 51 0.20 -1.20 4.02
C LEU A 51 -1.33 -1.09 3.98
N SER A 52 -1.99 -1.08 5.14
CA SER A 52 -3.43 -0.87 5.26
C SER A 52 -3.87 0.46 4.64
N GLN A 53 -3.15 1.55 4.92
CA GLN A 53 -3.44 2.86 4.35
C GLN A 53 -3.19 2.90 2.83
N GLN A 54 -2.15 2.22 2.34
CA GLN A 54 -1.89 2.10 0.89
C GLN A 54 -3.04 1.40 0.17
N LEU A 55 -3.63 0.37 0.78
CA LEU A 55 -4.81 -0.32 0.25
C LEU A 55 -6.05 0.58 0.25
N ASP A 56 -6.22 1.44 1.26
CA ASP A 56 -7.32 2.40 1.30
C ASP A 56 -7.17 3.49 0.23
N TYR A 57 -5.95 3.98 -0.02
CA TYR A 57 -5.68 4.88 -1.15
C TYR A 57 -5.94 4.21 -2.50
N PHE A 58 -5.62 2.92 -2.64
CA PHE A 58 -5.99 2.17 -3.83
C PHE A 58 -7.51 2.09 -4.01
N LYS A 59 -8.29 1.79 -2.96
CA LYS A 59 -9.77 1.79 -3.02
C LYS A 59 -10.31 3.16 -3.40
N GLU A 60 -9.79 4.23 -2.81
CA GLU A 60 -10.18 5.60 -3.14
C GLU A 60 -9.87 5.93 -4.61
N TYR A 61 -8.68 5.53 -5.10
CA TYR A 61 -8.31 5.66 -6.50
C TYR A 61 -9.30 4.95 -7.42
N THR A 62 -9.72 3.71 -7.12
CA THR A 62 -10.72 3.02 -7.95
C THR A 62 -12.06 3.75 -8.02
N SER A 63 -12.48 4.36 -6.90
CA SER A 63 -13.70 5.18 -6.84
C SER A 63 -13.58 6.43 -7.71
N LYS A 64 -12.46 7.15 -7.60
CA LYS A 64 -12.18 8.34 -8.43
C LYS A 64 -12.07 8.00 -9.91
N LEU A 65 -11.44 6.86 -10.24
CA LEU A 65 -11.32 6.37 -11.60
C LEU A 65 -12.69 6.12 -12.23
N ALA A 66 -13.65 5.59 -11.47
CA ALA A 66 -15.02 5.38 -11.94
C ALA A 66 -15.73 6.71 -12.28
N VAL A 67 -15.47 7.78 -11.52
CA VAL A 67 -16.02 9.12 -11.80
C VAL A 67 -15.43 9.73 -13.07
N VAL A 68 -14.13 9.57 -13.30
CA VAL A 68 -13.43 10.19 -14.44
C VAL A 68 -13.58 9.40 -15.73
N ALA A 69 -13.41 8.07 -15.69
CA ALA A 69 -13.40 7.21 -16.86
C ALA A 69 -14.75 6.51 -17.14
N GLY A 70 -15.68 6.58 -16.19
CA GLY A 70 -16.92 5.80 -16.20
C GLY A 70 -16.74 4.38 -15.64
N SER A 71 -17.78 3.88 -14.97
CA SER A 71 -17.73 2.63 -14.19
C SER A 71 -17.38 1.38 -14.99
N SER A 72 -17.76 1.31 -16.28
CA SER A 72 -17.40 0.16 -17.14
C SER A 72 -15.91 0.15 -17.46
N ARG A 73 -15.38 1.30 -17.89
CA ARG A 73 -13.97 1.44 -18.26
C ARG A 73 -13.06 1.31 -17.04
N ALA A 74 -13.44 1.92 -15.92
CA ALA A 74 -12.70 1.81 -14.66
C ALA A 74 -12.57 0.35 -14.20
N ARG A 75 -13.66 -0.43 -14.24
CA ARG A 75 -13.62 -1.87 -13.92
C ARG A 75 -12.68 -2.62 -14.84
N SER A 76 -12.71 -2.36 -16.15
CA SER A 76 -11.81 -2.99 -17.11
C SER A 76 -10.33 -2.63 -16.87
N ILE A 77 -10.03 -1.38 -16.50
CA ILE A 77 -8.67 -0.95 -16.16
C ILE A 77 -8.17 -1.71 -14.93
N VAL A 78 -8.97 -1.75 -13.86
CA VAL A 78 -8.65 -2.43 -12.61
C VAL A 78 -8.47 -3.93 -12.86
N SER A 79 -9.46 -4.61 -13.45
CA SER A 79 -9.44 -6.07 -13.65
C SER A 79 -8.31 -6.58 -14.54
N ASN A 80 -7.85 -5.76 -15.49
CA ASN A 80 -6.82 -6.14 -16.46
C ASN A 80 -5.43 -5.59 -16.08
N SER A 81 -5.29 -4.95 -14.92
CA SER A 81 -4.02 -4.41 -14.46
C SER A 81 -3.14 -5.46 -13.79
N LEU A 82 -1.83 -5.22 -13.83
CA LEU A 82 -0.84 -6.00 -13.07
C LEU A 82 -0.66 -5.37 -11.69
N TYR A 83 -0.84 -6.17 -10.64
CA TYR A 83 -0.62 -5.77 -9.26
C TYR A 83 0.70 -6.32 -8.75
N ILE A 84 1.52 -5.46 -8.15
CA ILE A 84 2.78 -5.84 -7.48
C ILE A 84 2.70 -5.31 -6.06
N ILE A 85 2.85 -6.21 -5.08
CA ILE A 85 2.85 -5.88 -3.65
C ILE A 85 4.17 -6.38 -3.08
N SER A 86 4.87 -5.52 -2.34
CA SER A 86 6.11 -5.85 -1.65
C SER A 86 6.11 -5.17 -0.29
N ALA A 87 6.04 -5.95 0.78
CA ALA A 87 6.02 -5.47 2.17
C ALA A 87 6.67 -6.51 3.10
N GLY A 88 7.02 -6.10 4.32
CA GLY A 88 7.48 -6.99 5.41
C GLY A 88 8.99 -7.01 5.67
N SER A 89 9.83 -6.64 4.69
CA SER A 89 11.29 -6.52 4.93
C SER A 89 11.63 -5.45 5.97
N THR A 90 10.88 -4.35 5.96
CA THR A 90 11.00 -3.27 6.94
C THR A 90 10.64 -3.74 8.36
N ASP A 91 9.61 -4.57 8.52
CA ASP A 91 9.22 -5.10 9.83
C ASP A 91 10.36 -5.89 10.44
N PHE A 92 11.01 -6.75 9.66
CA PHE A 92 12.13 -7.53 10.15
C PHE A 92 13.38 -6.67 10.39
N GLY A 93 13.73 -5.82 9.43
CA GLY A 93 14.95 -5.03 9.48
C GLY A 93 14.98 -4.07 10.67
N LEU A 94 13.85 -3.48 11.06
CA LEU A 94 13.83 -2.46 12.10
C LEU A 94 13.42 -2.98 13.48
N ASN A 95 12.56 -4.00 13.53
CA ASN A 95 12.16 -4.57 14.81
C ASN A 95 13.21 -5.56 15.37
N TYR A 96 14.06 -6.13 14.51
CA TYR A 96 15.12 -7.06 14.95
C TYR A 96 16.50 -6.41 15.13
N ILE A 97 16.88 -5.43 14.30
CA ILE A 97 18.23 -4.82 14.35
C ILE A 97 18.31 -3.71 15.41
N ASN A 98 17.19 -3.10 15.82
CA ASN A 98 17.18 -2.06 16.85
C ASN A 98 16.68 -2.60 18.22
N PRO A 99 17.58 -2.83 19.20
CA PRO A 99 17.23 -3.42 20.50
C PRO A 99 16.38 -2.52 21.40
N LEU A 100 16.07 -1.28 20.99
CA LEU A 100 15.22 -0.35 21.74
C LEU A 100 13.72 -0.57 21.51
N LEU A 101 13.33 -1.30 20.46
CA LEU A 101 11.93 -1.37 20.03
C LEU A 101 11.24 -2.70 20.37
N PHE A 102 11.97 -3.82 20.41
CA PHE A 102 11.40 -5.14 20.74
C PHE A 102 12.31 -5.92 21.68
N LYS A 103 12.10 -5.71 22.99
CA LYS A 103 12.69 -6.55 24.04
C LYS A 103 11.72 -7.61 24.57
N THR A 104 10.54 -7.75 23.95
CA THR A 104 9.43 -8.58 24.48
C THR A 104 9.16 -9.86 23.69
N GLU A 105 9.62 -9.99 22.44
CA GLU A 105 9.40 -11.17 21.59
C GLU A 105 10.71 -11.66 20.92
N THR A 106 10.84 -12.97 20.74
CA THR A 106 11.91 -13.61 19.95
C THR A 106 11.65 -13.47 18.45
N ALA A 107 12.68 -13.65 17.62
CA ALA A 107 12.54 -13.63 16.16
C ALA A 107 11.46 -14.61 15.65
N ASP A 108 11.38 -15.80 16.24
CA ASP A 108 10.39 -16.82 15.84
C ASP A 108 8.96 -16.39 16.21
N GLN A 109 8.78 -15.80 17.40
CA GLN A 109 7.49 -15.27 17.83
C GLN A 109 7.02 -14.12 16.93
N PHE A 110 7.91 -13.18 16.63
CA PHE A 110 7.59 -12.07 15.73
C PHE A 110 7.31 -12.56 14.30
N SER A 111 8.05 -13.56 13.82
CA SER A 111 7.79 -14.23 12.53
C SER A 111 6.38 -14.82 12.48
N ALA A 112 5.99 -15.56 13.51
CA ALA A 112 4.66 -16.16 13.60
C ALA A 112 3.57 -15.08 13.62
N HIS A 113 3.82 -13.96 14.29
CA HIS A 113 2.91 -12.81 14.29
C HIS A 113 2.74 -12.22 12.89
N LEU A 114 3.83 -11.95 12.17
CA LEU A 114 3.79 -11.43 10.80
C LEU A 114 3.09 -12.39 9.82
N ILE A 115 3.32 -13.70 9.95
CA ILE A 115 2.62 -14.73 9.16
C ILE A 115 1.10 -14.67 9.44
N GLY A 116 0.71 -14.48 10.70
CA GLY A 116 -0.69 -14.29 11.08
C GLY A 116 -1.32 -13.08 10.39
N ILE A 117 -0.63 -11.94 10.37
CA ILE A 117 -1.11 -10.73 9.68
C ILE A 117 -1.21 -10.96 8.17
N PHE A 118 -0.19 -11.57 7.56
CA PHE A 118 -0.18 -11.87 6.12
C PHE A 118 -1.38 -12.73 5.70
N ASN A 119 -1.67 -13.79 6.46
CA ASN A 119 -2.80 -14.69 6.18
C ASN A 119 -4.17 -13.98 6.28
N ASN A 120 -4.28 -12.95 7.13
CA ASN A 120 -5.50 -12.15 7.23
C ASN A 120 -5.62 -11.10 6.11
N THR A 121 -4.52 -10.80 5.42
CA THR A 121 -4.45 -9.76 4.39
C THR A 121 -4.63 -10.32 2.98
N VAL A 122 -4.13 -11.53 2.72
CA VAL A 122 -4.10 -12.13 1.37
C VAL A 122 -4.90 -13.43 1.34
N THR A 123 -5.91 -13.47 0.48
CA THR A 123 -6.63 -14.71 0.13
C THR A 123 -6.17 -15.20 -1.23
N VAL A 124 -5.68 -16.44 -1.29
CA VAL A 124 -5.31 -17.11 -2.55
C VAL A 124 -6.51 -17.92 -3.05
N SER A 125 -7.19 -17.40 -4.07
CA SER A 125 -8.22 -18.15 -4.80
C SER A 125 -7.56 -18.89 -5.96
N ARG A 126 -7.59 -20.23 -5.96
CA ARG A 126 -7.19 -21.00 -7.14
C ARG A 126 -8.26 -20.84 -8.23
N PRO A 127 -7.88 -20.68 -9.51
CA PRO A 127 -8.83 -20.78 -10.60
C PRO A 127 -9.50 -22.15 -10.54
N ASN A 128 -10.84 -22.19 -10.63
CA ASN A 128 -11.58 -23.45 -10.67
C ASN A 128 -11.09 -24.26 -11.89
N PRO A 129 -10.58 -25.50 -11.72
CA PRO A 129 -10.26 -26.34 -12.85
C PRO A 129 -11.58 -26.77 -13.51
N ASN A 130 -11.87 -26.22 -14.68
CA ASN A 130 -12.92 -26.71 -15.57
C ASN A 130 -12.51 -28.06 -16.18
#